data_AF-A0A9P7JIM0-F1
#
_entry.id   AF-A0A9P7JIM0-F1
#
_cell.length_a   1.000
_cell.length_b   1.000
_cell.length_c   1.000
_cell.angle_alpha   90.00
_cell.angle_beta   90.00
_cell.angle_gamma   90.00
#
_symmetry.space_group_name_H-M   'P 1'
#
loop_
_entity.id
_entity.type
_entity.pdbx_description
1 polymer ?
#
loop_
_entity_poly.entity_id
_entity_poly.type
_entity_poly.pdbx_seq_one_letter_code
_entity_poly.pdbx_strand_id
1 'polypeptide(L)'
;MPIPWDDWGPSNARIFQHPCECKIHVSGNRVLQAFPVGTHVRFPECPKEYILHMMDFSPLAVTNRRGLGRVVKDPSTIDVTEYYGLYRRSLTTSLPYVEVVSDRKMEAIDLEDIWLDKDNIYMLNNVDSINDENIRRLEVIDV
;
A
#
# COMPACT_ATOMS: atom_id res chain seq x y z
N MET A 1 15.19 24.42 -9.55
CA MET A 1 15.64 23.36 -10.48
C MET A 1 15.02 22.05 -10.03
N PRO A 2 14.57 21.18 -10.95
CA PRO A 2 14.21 19.81 -10.59
C PRO A 2 15.44 19.09 -10.01
N ILE A 3 15.24 18.33 -8.95
CA ILE A 3 16.30 17.53 -8.33
C ILE A 3 16.59 16.33 -9.26
N PRO A 4 17.85 16.11 -9.70
CA PRO A 4 18.23 14.99 -10.57
C PRO A 4 17.85 13.64 -9.98
N TRP A 5 17.36 12.71 -10.80
CA TRP A 5 16.88 11.40 -10.36
C TRP A 5 17.90 10.59 -9.54
N ASP A 6 19.18 10.70 -9.89
CA ASP A 6 20.27 10.04 -9.19
C ASP A 6 20.47 10.57 -7.76
N ASP A 7 20.07 11.82 -7.51
CA ASP A 7 20.12 12.48 -6.20
C ASP A 7 18.91 12.16 -5.31
N TRP A 8 17.79 11.69 -5.88
CA TRP A 8 16.69 11.11 -5.10
C TRP A 8 17.13 9.77 -4.49
N GLY A 9 18.02 9.04 -5.17
CA GLY A 9 18.59 7.80 -4.70
C GLY A 9 17.72 6.56 -5.01
N PRO A 10 18.35 5.39 -5.23
CA PRO A 10 17.67 4.14 -5.59
C PRO A 10 16.87 3.51 -4.45
N SER A 11 16.90 4.10 -3.24
CA SER A 11 16.29 3.53 -2.03
C SER A 11 14.96 4.19 -1.65
N ASN A 12 14.47 5.18 -2.41
CA ASN A 12 13.21 5.83 -2.07
C ASN A 12 12.01 4.94 -2.40
N ALA A 13 11.09 4.88 -1.45
CA ALA A 13 9.73 4.40 -1.66
C ALA A 13 9.07 5.12 -2.84
N ARG A 14 8.44 4.35 -3.74
CA ARG A 14 7.69 4.90 -4.87
C ARG A 14 6.20 4.67 -4.66
N ILE A 15 5.44 5.75 -4.81
CA ILE A 15 4.00 5.76 -4.69
C ILE A 15 3.41 6.39 -5.95
N PHE A 16 2.44 5.71 -6.53
CA PHE A 16 1.71 6.19 -7.68
C PHE A 16 0.24 6.27 -7.32
N GLN A 17 -0.42 7.32 -7.80
CA GLN A 17 -1.84 7.48 -7.62
C GLN A 17 -2.56 6.36 -8.37
N HIS A 18 -3.32 5.55 -7.66
CA HIS A 18 -4.15 4.52 -8.26
C HIS A 18 -5.45 5.15 -8.80
N PRO A 19 -6.05 4.63 -9.90
CA PRO A 19 -7.30 5.16 -10.43
C PRO A 19 -8.49 5.05 -9.47
N CYS A 20 -8.41 4.13 -8.51
CA CYS A 20 -9.39 3.98 -7.43
C CYS A 20 -8.91 4.69 -6.16
N GLU A 21 -9.85 5.11 -5.31
CA GLU A 21 -9.53 5.61 -3.97
C GLU A 21 -8.83 4.51 -3.16
N CYS A 22 -7.51 4.63 -3.06
CA CYS A 22 -6.65 3.78 -2.25
C CYS A 22 -6.13 4.61 -1.08
N LYS A 23 -6.20 4.06 0.14
CA LYS A 23 -5.47 4.61 1.28
C LYS A 23 -4.01 4.22 1.15
N ILE A 24 -3.10 5.18 1.36
CA ILE A 24 -1.67 4.95 1.20
C ILE A 24 -0.90 5.51 2.39
N HIS A 25 -0.03 4.67 2.95
CA HIS A 25 0.90 5.02 4.03
C HIS A 25 2.33 4.75 3.57
N VAL A 26 3.26 5.61 3.96
CA VAL A 26 4.67 5.50 3.61
C VAL A 26 5.51 5.65 4.88
N SER A 27 6.43 4.71 5.10
CA SER A 27 7.38 4.74 6.21
C SER A 27 8.75 4.30 5.72
N GLY A 28 9.67 5.26 5.55
CA GLY A 28 11.01 5.01 4.99
C GLY A 28 10.94 4.38 3.59
N ASN A 29 11.40 3.14 3.49
CA ASN A 29 11.45 2.39 2.23
C ASN A 29 10.19 1.54 1.99
N ARG A 30 9.20 1.59 2.89
CA ARG A 30 7.98 0.79 2.81
C ARG A 30 6.79 1.64 2.40
N VAL A 31 5.99 1.10 1.49
CA VAL A 31 4.70 1.67 1.08
C VAL A 31 3.63 0.64 1.37
N LEU A 32 2.57 1.04 2.07
CA LEU A 32 1.39 0.24 2.31
C LEU A 32 0.23 0.85 1.52
N GLN A 33 -0.41 0.07 0.66
CA GLN A 33 -1.59 0.47 -0.11
C GLN A 33 -2.74 -0.47 0.20
N ALA A 34 -3.92 0.10 0.42
CA ALA A 34 -5.17 -0.66 0.49
C ALA A 34 -5.84 -0.65 -0.89
N PHE A 35 -5.90 -1.80 -1.54
CA PHE A 35 -6.56 -1.98 -2.83
C PHE A 35 -7.97 -2.52 -2.65
N PRO A 36 -8.98 -1.96 -3.33
CA PRO A 36 -10.34 -2.47 -3.24
C PRO A 36 -10.46 -3.89 -3.80
N VAL A 37 -11.22 -4.73 -3.11
CA VAL A 37 -11.56 -6.08 -3.59
C VAL A 37 -12.85 -6.01 -4.40
N GLY A 38 -12.77 -6.45 -5.65
CA GLY A 38 -13.93 -6.52 -6.56
C GLY A 38 -14.02 -5.38 -7.57
N THR A 39 -14.83 -5.59 -8.60
CA THR A 39 -14.95 -4.72 -9.77
C THR A 39 -16.11 -3.74 -9.63
N HIS A 40 -15.93 -2.61 -8.94
CA HIS A 40 -16.83 -1.47 -9.13
C HIS A 40 -16.37 -0.63 -10.31
N VAL A 41 -16.57 -1.17 -11.52
CA VAL A 41 -16.18 -0.53 -12.79
C VAL A 41 -17.05 0.70 -13.11
N ARG A 42 -18.15 0.98 -12.40
CA ARG A 42 -19.11 2.01 -12.84
C ARG A 42 -19.83 2.85 -11.78
N PHE A 43 -19.69 2.57 -10.48
CA PHE A 43 -20.37 3.37 -9.45
C PHE A 43 -19.48 3.64 -8.23
N PRO A 44 -19.49 4.87 -7.70
CA PRO A 44 -18.62 5.34 -6.62
C PRO A 44 -19.11 4.89 -5.24
N GLU A 45 -19.73 3.71 -5.15
CA GLU A 45 -19.98 3.13 -3.84
C GLU A 45 -18.62 2.74 -3.27
N CYS A 46 -18.28 3.31 -2.11
CA CYS A 46 -17.01 3.04 -1.44
C CYS A 46 -16.80 1.52 -1.37
N PRO A 47 -15.65 1.00 -1.84
CA PRO A 47 -15.35 -0.41 -1.76
C PRO A 47 -15.59 -0.94 -0.34
N LYS A 48 -16.34 -2.04 -0.22
CA LYS A 48 -16.64 -2.62 1.10
C LYS A 48 -15.45 -3.31 1.71
N GLU A 49 -14.64 -3.95 0.86
CA GLU A 49 -13.50 -4.75 1.25
C GLU A 49 -12.24 -4.25 0.54
N TYR A 50 -11.11 -4.35 1.22
CA TYR A 50 -9.78 -4.01 0.73
C TYR A 50 -8.79 -5.12 1.07
N ILE A 51 -7.74 -5.26 0.26
CA ILE A 51 -6.56 -6.06 0.55
C ILE A 51 -5.38 -5.12 0.70
N LEU A 52 -4.56 -5.37 1.71
CA LEU A 52 -3.32 -4.63 1.93
C LEU A 52 -2.20 -5.20 1.05
N HIS A 53 -1.52 -4.29 0.37
CA HIS A 53 -0.31 -4.55 -0.39
C HIS A 53 0.82 -3.71 0.19
N MET A 54 1.88 -4.37 0.63
CA MET A 54 3.10 -3.75 1.11
C MET A 54 4.21 -3.90 0.07
N MET A 55 4.87 -2.80 -0.22
CA MET A 55 6.06 -2.74 -1.07
C MET A 55 7.25 -2.27 -0.25
N ASP A 56 8.26 -3.12 -0.06
CA ASP A 56 9.51 -2.80 0.63
C ASP A 56 10.64 -2.61 -0.40
N PHE A 57 11.05 -1.36 -0.59
CA PHE A 57 12.13 -0.94 -1.48
C PHE A 57 13.51 -1.05 -0.83
N SER A 58 13.61 -1.61 0.39
CA SER A 58 14.89 -1.81 1.06
C SER A 58 15.79 -2.79 0.29
N PRO A 59 17.05 -2.42 -0.03
CA PRO A 59 18.02 -3.34 -0.63
C PRO A 59 18.21 -4.62 0.20
N LEU A 60 18.06 -4.53 1.52
CA LEU A 60 18.15 -5.67 2.43
C LEU A 60 16.95 -6.63 2.30
N ALA A 61 15.75 -6.11 1.98
CA ALA A 61 14.59 -6.93 1.71
C ALA A 61 14.76 -7.67 0.38
N VAL A 62 15.19 -6.96 -0.67
CA VAL A 62 15.41 -7.52 -2.01
C VAL A 62 16.51 -8.60 -2.03
N THR A 63 17.55 -8.44 -1.21
CA THR A 63 18.64 -9.44 -1.07
C THR A 63 18.27 -10.65 -0.20
N ASN A 64 17.02 -10.70 0.27
CA ASN A 64 16.37 -11.82 0.95
C ASN A 64 17.20 -12.48 2.06
N ARG A 65 17.22 -11.85 3.25
CA ARG A 65 17.69 -12.48 4.49
C ARG A 65 16.57 -12.94 5.44
N ARG A 66 15.28 -12.70 5.10
CA ARG A 66 14.12 -12.94 6.00
C ARG A 66 12.99 -13.78 5.39
N GLY A 67 12.95 -14.03 4.08
CA GLY A 67 12.02 -14.99 3.46
C GLY A 67 10.56 -14.55 3.29
N LEU A 68 10.20 -13.30 3.61
CA LEU A 68 8.82 -12.81 3.49
C LEU A 68 8.62 -12.13 2.12
N GLY A 69 7.53 -12.48 1.43
CA GLY A 69 7.10 -11.82 0.19
C GLY A 69 7.73 -12.33 -1.11
N ARG A 70 7.25 -11.76 -2.22
CA ARG A 70 7.74 -11.97 -3.57
C ARG A 70 8.69 -10.85 -3.97
N VAL A 71 9.91 -11.17 -4.39
CA VAL A 71 10.81 -10.17 -4.97
C VAL A 71 10.35 -9.84 -6.39
N VAL A 72 9.97 -8.58 -6.61
CA VAL A 72 9.67 -8.03 -7.93
C VAL A 72 10.93 -7.36 -8.47
N LYS A 73 11.42 -7.83 -9.63
CA LYS A 73 12.60 -7.27 -10.32
C LYS A 73 12.27 -6.77 -11.72
N ASP A 74 11.19 -7.28 -12.29
CA ASP A 74 10.79 -6.92 -13.63
C ASP A 74 10.24 -5.50 -13.65
N PRO A 75 10.54 -4.72 -14.70
CA PRO A 75 9.98 -3.39 -14.83
C PRO A 75 8.45 -3.43 -14.90
N SER A 76 7.79 -2.55 -14.15
CA SER A 76 6.34 -2.35 -14.22
C SER A 76 6.01 -1.03 -14.90
N THR A 77 4.96 -1.02 -15.73
CA THR A 77 4.44 0.19 -16.36
C THR A 77 3.13 0.56 -15.69
N ILE A 78 3.06 1.80 -15.22
CA ILE A 78 1.93 2.35 -14.48
C ILE A 78 1.30 3.42 -15.35
N ASP A 79 0.00 3.28 -15.58
CA ASP A 79 -0.78 4.33 -16.22
C ASP A 79 -1.09 5.42 -15.20
N VAL A 80 -0.49 6.59 -15.40
CA VAL A 80 -0.77 7.81 -14.66
C VAL A 80 -1.90 8.51 -15.38
N THR A 81 -3.13 8.33 -14.87
CA THR A 81 -4.28 9.12 -15.29
C THR A 81 -4.35 10.41 -14.51
N GLU A 82 -4.30 11.55 -15.22
CA GLU A 82 -4.64 12.83 -14.62
C GLU A 82 -6.14 12.91 -14.30
N TYR A 83 -6.49 13.78 -13.35
CA TYR A 83 -7.87 14.05 -12.94
C TYR A 83 -8.74 14.33 -14.17
N TYR A 84 -9.88 13.62 -14.30
CA TYR A 84 -10.79 13.57 -15.47
C TYR A 84 -10.35 12.75 -16.69
N GLY A 85 -9.22 12.03 -16.64
CA GLY A 85 -8.86 11.03 -17.65
C GLY A 85 -8.51 11.59 -19.04
N LEU A 86 -8.30 12.91 -19.14
CA LEU A 86 -8.00 13.61 -20.41
C LEU A 86 -6.57 13.36 -20.92
N TYR A 87 -5.65 13.03 -20.01
CA TYR A 87 -4.27 12.69 -20.36
C TYR A 87 -3.88 11.36 -19.71
N ARG A 88 -3.46 10.40 -20.55
CA ARG A 88 -2.82 9.15 -20.13
C ARG A 88 -1.32 9.28 -20.38
N ARG A 89 -0.55 9.32 -19.30
CA ARG A 89 0.90 9.13 -19.37
C ARG A 89 1.21 7.77 -18.76
N SER A 90 2.19 7.07 -19.31
CA SER A 90 2.70 5.85 -18.70
C SER A 90 4.07 6.12 -18.11
N LEU A 91 4.32 5.56 -16.94
CA LEU A 91 5.64 5.55 -16.31
C LEU A 91 6.09 4.10 -16.17
N THR A 92 7.23 3.77 -16.78
CA THR A 92 7.89 2.49 -16.57
C THR A 92 8.95 2.63 -15.48
N THR A 93 8.89 1.78 -14.48
CA THR A 93 9.84 1.72 -13.35
C THR A 93 10.46 0.34 -13.29
N SER A 94 11.79 0.26 -13.12
CA SER A 94 12.56 -0.99 -13.02
C SER A 94 13.20 -1.21 -11.64
N LEU A 95 12.75 -0.49 -10.61
CA LEU A 95 13.33 -0.60 -9.28
C LEU A 95 12.86 -1.88 -8.59
N PRO A 96 13.76 -2.78 -8.16
CA PRO A 96 13.35 -3.97 -7.43
C PRO A 96 12.77 -3.65 -6.06
N TYR A 97 11.76 -4.42 -5.65
CA TYR A 97 11.16 -4.34 -4.31
C TYR A 97 10.66 -5.71 -3.87
N VAL A 98 10.40 -5.87 -2.58
CA VAL A 98 9.65 -7.02 -2.06
C VAL A 98 8.18 -6.63 -1.97
N GLU A 99 7.32 -7.40 -2.62
CA GLU A 99 5.87 -7.29 -2.51
C GLU A 99 5.37 -8.30 -1.48
N VAL A 100 4.52 -7.84 -0.59
CA VAL A 100 3.77 -8.70 0.31
C VAL A 100 2.30 -8.32 0.28
N VAL A 101 1.44 -9.32 0.10
CA VAL A 101 0.00 -9.14 -0.04
C VAL A 101 -0.66 -9.86 1.12
N SER A 102 -1.49 -9.14 1.88
CA SER A 102 -2.25 -9.72 2.98
C SER A 102 -3.25 -10.73 2.44
N ASP A 103 -3.31 -11.91 3.06
CA ASP A 103 -4.38 -12.89 2.81
C ASP A 103 -5.72 -12.46 3.42
N ARG A 104 -5.68 -11.55 4.41
CA ARG A 104 -6.84 -10.99 5.08
C ARG A 104 -7.43 -9.84 4.27
N LYS A 105 -8.76 -9.89 4.09
CA LYS A 105 -9.56 -8.76 3.63
C LYS A 105 -9.96 -7.87 4.80
N MET A 106 -10.02 -6.56 4.56
CA MET A 106 -10.33 -5.54 5.55
C MET A 106 -11.52 -4.71 5.11
N GLU A 107 -12.37 -4.32 6.04
CA GLU A 107 -13.47 -3.43 5.74
C GLU A 107 -12.99 -1.97 5.62
N ALA A 108 -13.76 -1.11 4.96
CA ALA A 108 -13.41 0.30 4.82
C ALA A 108 -13.16 1.00 6.18
N ILE A 109 -13.93 0.60 7.20
CA ILE A 109 -13.86 1.13 8.56
C ILE A 109 -12.56 0.73 9.28
N ASP A 110 -12.04 -0.47 9.02
CA ASP A 110 -10.79 -0.96 9.60
C ASP A 110 -9.58 -0.11 9.17
N LEU A 111 -9.68 0.49 7.98
CA LEU A 111 -8.60 1.30 7.41
C LEU A 111 -8.58 2.75 7.91
N GLU A 112 -9.53 3.21 8.72
CA GLU A 112 -9.52 4.58 9.27
C GLU A 112 -8.37 4.79 10.26
N ASP A 113 -8.02 3.73 10.99
CA ASP A 113 -7.04 3.75 12.08
C ASP A 113 -5.90 2.75 11.79
N ILE A 114 -5.29 2.86 10.59
CA ILE A 114 -4.12 2.06 10.19
C ILE A 114 -2.84 2.91 10.21
N TRP A 115 -1.77 2.35 10.76
CA TRP A 115 -0.45 2.97 10.82
C TRP A 115 0.64 1.99 10.40
N LEU A 116 1.68 2.53 9.78
CA LEU A 116 2.87 1.78 9.38
C LEU A 116 4.06 2.30 10.16
N ASP A 117 4.68 1.45 10.96
CA ASP A 117 5.98 1.68 11.56
C ASP A 117 7.07 0.93 10.78
N LYS A 118 8.34 1.13 11.16
CA LYS A 118 9.51 0.52 10.55
C LYS A 118 9.38 -0.99 10.38
N ASP A 119 8.84 -1.68 11.39
CA ASP A 119 8.78 -3.14 11.41
C ASP A 119 7.34 -3.69 11.35
N ASN A 120 6.34 -2.92 11.76
CA ASN A 120 4.98 -3.41 11.98
C ASN A 120 3.91 -2.56 11.28
N ILE A 121 2.81 -3.21 10.91
CA ILE A 121 1.57 -2.53 10.53
C ILE A 121 0.64 -2.64 11.72
N TYR A 122 0.17 -1.50 12.20
CA TYR A 122 -0.74 -1.39 13.32
C TYR A 122 -2.13 -1.03 12.82
N MET A 123 -3.14 -1.68 13.36
CA MET A 123 -4.54 -1.37 13.09
C MET A 123 -5.30 -1.32 14.40
N LEU A 124 -6.17 -0.33 14.54
CA LEU A 124 -7.07 -0.26 15.68
C LEU A 124 -8.35 -1.02 15.36
N ASN A 125 -8.59 -2.15 16.02
CA ASN A 125 -9.85 -2.86 15.87
C ASN A 125 -10.98 -2.07 16.52
N ASN A 126 -11.91 -1.57 15.70
CA ASN A 126 -13.20 -1.09 16.15
C ASN A 126 -14.11 -2.30 16.37
N VAL A 127 -14.13 -2.81 17.60
CA VAL A 127 -15.08 -3.88 17.94
C VAL A 127 -16.45 -3.22 18.17
N ASP A 128 -17.38 -3.40 17.24
CA ASP A 128 -18.79 -2.97 17.35
C ASP A 128 -19.60 -3.81 18.37
N SER A 129 -18.98 -4.25 19.47
CA SER A 129 -19.69 -4.96 20.54
C SER A 129 -20.18 -3.94 21.57
N ILE A 130 -21.45 -3.58 21.44
CA ILE A 130 -22.25 -2.67 22.30
C ILE A 130 -22.20 -2.99 23.81
N ASN A 131 -21.54 -4.07 24.27
CA ASN A 131 -21.68 -4.57 25.63
C ASN A 131 -20.39 -4.89 26.41
N ASP A 132 -19.21 -4.42 26.00
CA ASP A 132 -18.08 -4.38 26.91
C ASP A 132 -17.32 -3.07 26.71
N GLU A 133 -16.86 -2.49 27.81
CA GLU A 133 -16.10 -1.23 27.90
C GLU A 133 -15.24 -0.99 26.65
N ASN A 134 -15.40 0.17 26.00
CA ASN A 134 -14.80 0.60 24.72
C ASN A 134 -13.25 0.52 24.68
N ILE A 135 -12.68 -0.67 24.80
CA ILE A 135 -11.25 -0.91 24.69
C ILE A 135 -10.98 -1.22 23.23
N ARG A 136 -10.68 -0.16 22.49
CA ARG A 136 -10.07 -0.28 21.15
C ARG A 136 -8.80 -1.11 21.30
N ARG A 137 -8.68 -2.22 20.57
CA ARG A 137 -7.51 -3.11 20.65
C ARG A 137 -6.58 -2.83 19.48
N LEU A 138 -5.31 -2.58 19.79
CA LEU A 138 -4.26 -2.46 18.77
C LEU A 138 -3.90 -3.87 18.29
N GLU A 139 -4.08 -4.11 16.99
CA GLU A 139 -3.69 -5.32 16.30
C GLU A 139 -2.41 -5.05 15.49
N VAL A 140 -1.47 -6.00 15.50
CA VAL A 140 -0.34 -6.01 14.59
C VAL A 140 -0.71 -6.92 13.43
N ILE A 141 -0.70 -6.38 12.22
CA ILE A 141 -0.99 -7.13 11.01
C ILE A 141 0.32 -7.71 10.48
N ASP A 142 0.37 -9.05 10.39
CA ASP A 142 1.39 -9.74 9.64
C ASP A 142 1.09 -9.57 8.14
N VAL A 143 1.99 -8.90 7.43
CA VAL A 143 1.99 -8.82 5.97
C VAL A 143 3.31 -9.41 5.51
#